data_AF-A0A1Q3M661-F1
#
_entry.id   AF-A0A1Q3M661-F1
#
_cell.length_a   1.000
_cell.length_b   1.000
_cell.length_c   1.000
_cell.angle_alpha   90.00
_cell.angle_beta   90.00
_cell.angle_gamma   90.00
#
_symmetry.space_group_name_H-M   'P 1'
#
loop_
_entity.id
_entity.type
_entity.pdbx_description
1 polymer ?
#
loop_
_entity_poly.entity_id
_entity_poly.type
_entity_poly.pdbx_seq_one_letter_code
_entity_poly.pdbx_strand_id
1 'polypeptide(L)'
;WTYMQIALNYGSAIYYDKAILSVADAQSVQSQPAKSLEELAPILINDLLPYKDVPNPNLGLLFGYSTSYSYFPVRFVLGDLYLWTGQYENAAQEYYDLINKNSITMSSIFSASWEVVNNAFTGVFNIYNSGYLGDYPYSQMTNIGATNQYGQNFQLDSLTINKTLTPTPIALRNWDSQVYSDITTAHTLYRNGDFRKYGSVSYDPKGASFDPSDTASVKHSYYIAKYLILNPFTDTYKTDKRMTVYRTTLLYLRYAEALNRLNKPNAAFAVMKYGLNSSNLFNRTMIPRSELNIGNIKTTVFKSSTGQDSIVHDTTFVVPPYMNFVSSKFDANVGIRARSLGTVKFDKVYYIIPKLPSMQDSVLFVEDKIQQELALETAFEGNRFQDLMRIAIRRNDNSYLANIVAKKYTANKEAIRAKLMNRANWYVPKQ
;
A
#
# COMPACT_ATOMS: atom_id res chain seq x y z
N TRP A 1 -1.95 16.91 6.69
CA TRP A 1 -1.67 16.23 5.40
C TRP A 1 -0.99 17.15 4.40
N THR A 2 -1.52 18.34 4.10
CA THR A 2 -0.98 19.26 3.08
C THR A 2 0.50 19.61 3.29
N TYR A 3 0.92 20.01 4.50
CA TYR A 3 2.33 20.29 4.79
C TYR A 3 3.25 19.08 4.54
N MET A 4 2.81 17.87 4.89
CA MET A 4 3.55 16.65 4.59
C MET A 4 3.74 16.48 3.08
N GLN A 5 2.71 16.71 2.27
CA GLN A 5 2.82 16.63 0.81
C GLN A 5 3.72 17.72 0.23
N ILE A 6 3.68 18.95 0.74
CA ILE A 6 4.58 20.02 0.30
C ILE A 6 6.04 19.61 0.57
N ALA A 7 6.34 19.16 1.79
CA ALA A 7 7.69 18.72 2.14
C ALA A 7 8.14 17.50 1.32
N LEU A 8 7.26 16.54 1.03
CA LEU A 8 7.58 15.37 0.21
C LEU A 8 7.87 15.73 -1.25
N ASN A 9 7.19 16.73 -1.81
CA ASN A 9 7.38 17.13 -3.21
C ASN A 9 8.50 18.17 -3.39
N TYR A 10 8.66 19.11 -2.46
CA TYR A 10 9.57 20.27 -2.58
C TYR A 10 10.73 20.25 -1.56
N GLY A 11 10.82 19.23 -0.72
CA GLY A 11 11.87 19.02 0.27
C GLY A 11 11.69 19.79 1.58
N SER A 12 10.94 20.90 1.56
CA SER A 12 10.66 21.72 2.75
C SER A 12 9.42 22.58 2.56
N ALA A 13 8.83 23.03 3.67
CA ALA A 13 7.71 23.97 3.68
C ALA A 13 7.90 25.07 4.73
N ILE A 14 7.51 26.31 4.41
CA ILE A 14 7.36 27.38 5.41
C ILE A 14 6.08 27.10 6.18
N TYR A 15 6.19 26.87 7.49
CA TYR A 15 5.05 26.48 8.33
C TYR A 15 4.42 27.68 9.02
N TYR A 16 3.12 27.83 8.88
CA TYR A 16 2.30 28.79 9.60
C TYR A 16 0.92 28.19 9.90
N ASP A 17 0.32 28.59 11.02
CA ASP A 17 -0.97 28.10 11.51
C ASP A 17 -1.99 29.23 11.75
N LYS A 18 -1.61 30.48 11.48
CA LYS A 18 -2.47 31.67 11.56
C LYS A 18 -2.87 32.17 10.19
N ALA A 19 -4.05 32.77 10.08
CA ALA A 19 -4.51 33.39 8.86
C ALA A 19 -3.60 34.55 8.44
N ILE A 20 -3.29 34.64 7.16
CA ILE A 20 -2.57 35.78 6.57
C ILE A 20 -3.62 36.82 6.17
N LEU A 21 -3.67 37.95 6.88
CA LEU A 21 -4.72 38.96 6.71
C LEU A 21 -4.18 40.27 6.11
N SER A 22 -2.86 40.44 6.06
CA SER A 22 -2.19 41.62 5.53
C SER A 22 -0.92 41.28 4.76
N VAL A 23 -0.41 42.26 4.01
CA VAL A 23 0.90 42.16 3.34
C VAL A 23 2.03 41.97 4.35
N ALA A 24 1.94 42.62 5.52
CA ALA A 24 2.92 42.46 6.59
C ALA A 24 2.93 41.03 7.15
N ASP A 25 1.76 40.40 7.32
CA ASP A 25 1.67 38.99 7.73
C ASP A 25 2.31 38.08 6.68
N ALA A 26 2.04 38.33 5.40
CA ALA A 26 2.61 37.55 4.30
C ALA A 26 4.14 37.66 4.27
N GLN A 27 4.68 38.88 4.42
CA GLN A 27 6.13 39.11 4.51
C GLN A 27 6.75 38.43 5.74
N SER A 28 6.06 38.50 6.89
CA SER A 28 6.49 37.82 8.11
C SER A 28 6.57 36.31 7.91
N VAL A 29 5.53 35.68 7.37
CA VAL A 29 5.52 34.24 7.05
C VAL A 29 6.63 33.90 6.05
N GLN A 30 6.75 34.66 4.96
CA GLN A 30 7.75 34.40 3.92
C GLN A 30 9.19 34.52 4.42
N SER A 31 9.44 35.31 5.47
CA SER A 31 10.75 35.44 6.12
C SER A 31 11.13 34.27 7.03
N GLN A 32 10.18 33.39 7.37
CA GLN A 32 10.44 32.25 8.24
C GLN A 32 11.28 31.18 7.54
N PRO A 33 12.14 30.46 8.28
CA PRO A 33 12.89 29.35 7.72
C PRO A 33 11.95 28.22 7.30
N ALA A 34 12.16 27.70 6.09
CA ALA A 34 11.47 26.50 5.62
C ALA A 34 11.94 25.28 6.43
N LYS A 35 11.01 24.40 6.77
CA LYS A 35 11.22 23.19 7.56
C LYS A 35 11.21 21.95 6.70
N SER A 36 12.13 21.02 6.93
CA SER A 36 12.10 19.68 6.31
C SER A 36 10.93 18.84 6.83
N LEU A 37 10.71 17.66 6.25
CA LEU A 37 9.68 16.74 6.75
C LEU A 37 9.99 16.30 8.19
N GLU A 38 11.25 16.06 8.53
CA GLU A 38 11.71 15.65 9.85
C GLU A 38 11.44 16.74 10.89
N GLU A 39 11.61 18.01 10.52
CA GLU A 39 11.31 19.16 11.39
C GLU A 39 9.80 19.44 11.50
N LEU A 40 9.04 19.20 10.43
CA LEU A 40 7.58 19.38 10.42
C LEU A 40 6.85 18.27 11.17
N ALA A 41 7.32 17.02 11.08
CA ALA A 41 6.58 15.87 11.56
C ALA A 41 6.19 15.97 13.05
N PRO A 42 7.08 16.34 14.00
CA PRO A 42 6.68 16.53 15.40
C PRO A 42 5.58 17.58 15.60
N ILE A 43 5.63 18.68 14.84
CA ILE A 43 4.63 19.75 14.89
C ILE A 43 3.28 19.22 14.41
N LEU A 44 3.27 18.57 13.25
CA LEU A 44 2.07 18.03 12.62
C LEU A 44 1.47 16.86 13.42
N ILE A 45 2.29 16.03 14.06
CA ILE A 45 1.84 14.95 14.93
C ILE A 45 1.09 15.54 16.14
N ASN A 46 1.70 16.51 16.82
CA ASN A 46 1.09 17.15 17.98
C ASN A 46 -0.23 17.85 17.63
N ASP A 47 -0.32 18.46 16.46
CA ASP A 47 -1.54 19.08 15.93
C ASP A 47 -2.65 18.06 15.66
N LEU A 48 -2.31 16.88 15.14
CA LEU A 48 -3.29 15.85 14.75
C LEU A 48 -3.75 14.95 15.91
N LEU A 49 -2.91 14.75 16.93
CA LEU A 49 -3.18 13.82 18.04
C LEU A 49 -4.55 14.04 18.72
N PRO A 50 -4.99 15.27 19.05
CA PRO A 50 -6.29 15.52 19.67
C PRO A 50 -7.49 15.08 18.81
N TYR A 51 -7.32 14.98 17.49
CA TYR A 51 -8.39 14.73 16.54
C TYR A 51 -8.46 13.27 16.06
N LYS A 52 -7.53 12.40 16.49
CA LYS A 52 -7.40 11.05 15.93
C LYS A 52 -8.59 10.13 16.19
N ASP A 53 -9.42 10.47 17.18
CA ASP A 53 -10.64 9.74 17.52
C ASP A 53 -11.93 10.51 17.27
N VAL A 54 -11.84 11.74 16.76
CA VAL A 54 -12.99 12.55 16.41
C VAL A 54 -13.69 11.94 15.18
N PRO A 55 -15.02 11.71 15.23
CA PRO A 55 -15.76 11.23 14.07
C PRO A 55 -15.66 12.20 12.89
N ASN A 56 -15.46 11.67 11.69
CA ASN A 56 -15.48 12.48 10.47
C ASN A 56 -16.90 13.05 10.25
N PRO A 57 -17.02 14.28 9.72
CA PRO A 57 -18.31 14.77 9.27
C PRO A 57 -18.86 13.88 8.14
N ASN A 58 -20.19 13.79 8.06
CA ASN A 58 -20.86 13.11 6.96
C ASN A 58 -21.95 14.03 6.41
N LEU A 59 -21.64 14.71 5.31
CA LEU A 59 -22.56 15.63 4.64
C LEU A 59 -23.47 14.90 3.63
N GLY A 60 -23.40 13.56 3.57
CA GLY A 60 -24.14 12.75 2.62
C GLY A 60 -23.50 12.71 1.24
N LEU A 61 -24.35 12.65 0.21
CA LEU A 61 -23.95 12.58 -1.19
C LEU A 61 -23.98 13.98 -1.83
N LEU A 62 -22.92 14.33 -2.55
CA LEU A 62 -22.89 15.46 -3.49
C LEU A 62 -22.83 14.89 -4.90
N PHE A 63 -23.93 15.00 -5.65
CA PHE A 63 -24.12 14.26 -6.90
C PHE A 63 -23.91 12.74 -6.68
N GLY A 64 -23.03 12.09 -7.45
CA GLY A 64 -22.67 10.67 -7.27
C GLY A 64 -21.59 10.41 -6.22
N TYR A 65 -21.08 11.45 -5.54
CA TYR A 65 -19.92 11.35 -4.66
C TYR A 65 -20.30 11.37 -3.19
N SER A 66 -19.83 10.36 -2.43
CA SER A 66 -19.95 10.36 -0.97
C SER A 66 -18.91 11.26 -0.33
N THR A 67 -19.37 12.27 0.40
CA THR A 67 -18.51 13.20 1.13
C THR A 67 -17.71 12.54 2.26
N SER A 68 -18.09 11.32 2.66
CA SER A 68 -17.29 10.52 3.62
C SER A 68 -15.87 10.27 3.12
N TYR A 69 -15.64 10.25 1.79
CA TYR A 69 -14.32 10.12 1.19
C TYR A 69 -13.54 11.44 1.12
N SER A 70 -14.11 12.59 1.48
CA SER A 70 -13.39 13.87 1.45
C SER A 70 -12.44 14.07 2.64
N TYR A 71 -12.53 13.21 3.65
CA TYR A 71 -11.79 13.36 4.90
C TYR A 71 -10.60 12.41 4.94
N PHE A 72 -9.48 12.91 5.43
CA PHE A 72 -8.30 12.10 5.70
C PHE A 72 -8.48 11.40 7.05
N PRO A 73 -8.41 10.05 7.13
CA PRO A 73 -8.34 9.38 8.41
C PRO A 73 -7.10 9.87 9.16
N VAL A 74 -7.31 10.57 10.28
CA VAL A 74 -6.23 11.20 11.06
C VAL A 74 -5.18 10.16 11.47
N ARG A 75 -5.61 8.96 11.86
CA ARG A 75 -4.73 7.82 12.19
C ARG A 75 -3.86 7.37 11.02
N PHE A 76 -4.35 7.43 9.78
CA PHE A 76 -3.53 7.12 8.61
C PHE A 76 -2.43 8.19 8.45
N VAL A 77 -2.80 9.47 8.52
CA VAL A 77 -1.83 10.57 8.40
C VAL A 77 -0.77 10.51 9.52
N LEU A 78 -1.18 10.22 10.76
CA LEU A 78 -0.27 9.98 11.87
C LEU A 78 0.65 8.79 11.60
N GLY A 79 0.11 7.67 11.14
CA GLY A 79 0.89 6.49 10.76
C GLY A 79 1.95 6.82 9.70
N ASP A 80 1.60 7.60 8.67
CA ASP A 80 2.55 8.04 7.65
C ASP A 80 3.65 8.94 8.24
N LEU A 81 3.31 9.93 9.07
CA LEU A 81 4.29 10.81 9.73
C LEU A 81 5.26 10.00 10.62
N TYR A 82 4.74 9.04 11.39
CA TYR A 82 5.55 8.14 12.19
C TYR A 82 6.43 7.23 11.33
N LEU A 83 5.90 6.68 10.24
CA LEU A 83 6.63 5.80 9.33
C LEU A 83 7.78 6.53 8.62
N TRP A 84 7.57 7.79 8.23
CA TRP A 84 8.60 8.65 7.62
C TRP A 84 9.70 9.03 8.60
N THR A 85 9.38 9.23 9.88
CA THR A 85 10.33 9.62 10.92
C THR A 85 10.96 8.44 11.68
N GLY A 86 10.70 7.21 11.25
CA GLY A 86 11.32 6.01 11.84
C GLY A 86 10.68 5.54 13.15
N GLN A 87 9.54 6.09 13.54
CA GLN A 87 8.78 5.70 14.73
C GLN A 87 7.86 4.51 14.41
N TYR A 88 8.46 3.37 14.05
CA TYR A 88 7.74 2.25 13.45
C TYR A 88 6.68 1.62 14.35
N GLU A 89 6.88 1.59 15.67
CA GLU A 89 5.89 1.07 16.61
C GLU A 89 4.64 1.96 16.66
N ASN A 90 4.83 3.28 16.76
CA ASN A 90 3.74 4.26 16.69
C ASN A 90 3.01 4.17 15.35
N ALA A 91 3.76 4.02 14.25
CA ALA A 91 3.17 3.84 12.92
C ALA A 91 2.31 2.56 12.85
N ALA A 92 2.85 1.42 13.29
CA ALA A 92 2.12 0.15 13.32
C ALA A 92 0.86 0.25 14.17
N GLN A 93 0.94 0.90 15.34
CA GLN A 93 -0.20 1.11 16.23
C GLN A 93 -1.29 1.95 15.57
N GLU A 94 -0.96 3.11 14.98
CA GLU A 94 -1.96 3.98 14.35
C GLU A 94 -2.61 3.34 13.13
N TYR A 95 -1.85 2.61 12.31
CA TYR A 95 -2.43 1.86 11.20
C TYR A 95 -3.33 0.72 11.68
N TYR A 96 -2.88 -0.06 12.67
CA TYR A 96 -3.68 -1.15 13.26
C TYR A 96 -4.96 -0.62 13.91
N ASP A 97 -4.88 0.46 14.69
CA ASP A 97 -6.04 1.06 15.34
C ASP A 97 -7.10 1.48 14.31
N LEU A 98 -6.68 2.06 13.18
CA LEU A 98 -7.57 2.40 12.08
C LEU A 98 -8.21 1.16 11.45
N ILE A 99 -7.42 0.11 11.20
CA ILE A 99 -7.90 -1.17 10.70
C ILE A 99 -8.93 -1.77 11.67
N ASN A 100 -8.63 -1.76 12.96
CA ASN A 100 -9.43 -2.36 14.02
C ASN A 100 -10.73 -1.58 14.28
N LYS A 101 -10.66 -0.26 14.42
CA LYS A 101 -11.81 0.62 14.67
C LYS A 101 -12.86 0.49 13.57
N ASN A 102 -12.40 0.40 12.32
CA ASN A 102 -13.28 0.37 11.14
C ASN A 102 -13.52 -1.04 10.60
N SER A 103 -13.04 -2.08 11.29
CA SER A 103 -13.17 -3.50 10.88
C SER A 103 -12.71 -3.75 9.42
N ILE A 104 -11.62 -3.10 9.02
CA ILE A 104 -11.13 -3.14 7.63
C ILE A 104 -10.52 -4.52 7.38
N THR A 105 -11.08 -5.26 6.43
CA THR A 105 -10.56 -6.58 6.01
C THR A 105 -10.24 -6.59 4.52
N MET A 106 -9.18 -7.31 4.16
CA MET A 106 -8.94 -7.74 2.79
C MET A 106 -9.77 -9.00 2.56
N SER A 107 -10.85 -8.89 1.78
CA SER A 107 -11.74 -10.02 1.53
C SER A 107 -11.41 -10.73 0.22
N SER A 108 -11.55 -12.05 0.20
CA SER A 108 -11.42 -12.88 -1.01
C SER A 108 -12.59 -12.72 -1.98
N ILE A 109 -13.64 -12.00 -1.61
CA ILE A 109 -14.77 -11.73 -2.53
C ILE A 109 -14.37 -10.87 -3.73
N PHE A 110 -13.28 -10.12 -3.61
CA PHE A 110 -12.69 -9.31 -4.68
C PHE A 110 -11.51 -10.06 -5.32
N SER A 111 -11.65 -11.35 -5.58
CA SER A 111 -10.56 -12.17 -6.12
C SER A 111 -10.72 -12.43 -7.62
N ALA A 112 -9.60 -12.75 -8.27
CA ALA A 112 -9.60 -13.21 -9.65
C ALA A 112 -8.83 -14.52 -9.76
N SER A 113 -9.32 -15.42 -10.60
CA SER A 113 -8.73 -16.74 -10.82
C SER A 113 -8.72 -17.12 -12.29
N TRP A 114 -7.79 -18.00 -12.65
CA TRP A 114 -7.88 -18.74 -13.90
C TRP A 114 -8.79 -19.95 -13.70
N GLU A 115 -9.55 -20.32 -14.72
CA GLU A 115 -10.27 -21.58 -14.75
C GLU A 115 -9.28 -22.74 -14.96
N VAL A 116 -9.47 -23.79 -14.16
CA VAL A 116 -8.69 -25.03 -14.22
C VAL A 116 -9.63 -26.19 -14.46
N VAL A 117 -9.38 -26.95 -15.52
CA VAL A 117 -10.10 -28.17 -15.88
C VAL A 117 -9.07 -29.26 -16.16
N ASN A 118 -9.27 -30.46 -15.61
CA ASN A 118 -8.36 -31.60 -15.77
C ASN A 118 -6.89 -31.25 -15.47
N ASN A 119 -6.66 -30.51 -14.37
CA ASN A 119 -5.34 -30.06 -13.93
C ASN A 119 -4.58 -29.20 -14.97
N ALA A 120 -5.29 -28.47 -15.83
CA ALA A 120 -4.69 -27.52 -16.76
C ALA A 120 -5.49 -26.21 -16.81
N PHE A 121 -4.80 -25.09 -17.01
CA PHE A 121 -5.45 -23.81 -17.25
C PHE A 121 -6.17 -23.84 -18.60
N THR A 122 -7.46 -23.47 -18.63
CA THR A 122 -8.24 -23.44 -19.88
C THR A 122 -8.01 -22.18 -20.69
N GLY A 123 -7.39 -21.16 -20.09
CA GLY A 123 -7.25 -19.82 -20.67
C GLY A 123 -8.45 -18.91 -20.42
N VAL A 124 -9.51 -19.43 -19.79
CA VAL A 124 -10.63 -18.65 -19.27
C VAL A 124 -10.27 -18.13 -17.88
N PHE A 125 -10.66 -16.90 -17.55
CA PHE A 125 -10.49 -16.35 -16.21
C PHE A 125 -11.83 -15.88 -15.64
N ASN A 126 -11.90 -15.87 -14.31
CA ASN A 126 -13.04 -15.45 -13.53
C ASN A 126 -12.64 -14.25 -12.67
N ILE A 127 -13.42 -13.17 -12.74
CA ILE A 127 -13.27 -12.01 -11.84
C ILE A 127 -14.48 -12.02 -10.92
N TYR A 128 -14.24 -12.32 -9.65
CA TYR A 128 -15.24 -12.20 -8.61
C TYR A 128 -15.17 -10.79 -8.05
N ASN A 129 -16.19 -10.00 -8.37
CA ASN A 129 -16.38 -8.62 -7.94
C ASN A 129 -15.24 -7.67 -8.36
N SER A 130 -15.56 -6.60 -9.09
CA SER A 130 -14.57 -5.74 -9.77
C SER A 130 -13.81 -4.77 -8.85
N GLY A 131 -13.52 -5.17 -7.61
CA GLY A 131 -12.78 -4.40 -6.60
C GLY A 131 -11.42 -3.85 -7.05
N TYR A 132 -10.89 -4.34 -8.18
CA TYR A 132 -9.66 -3.86 -8.81
C TYR A 132 -9.83 -2.70 -9.79
N LEU A 133 -11.05 -2.44 -10.26
CA LEU A 133 -11.35 -1.48 -11.33
C LEU A 133 -11.33 -0.01 -10.87
N GLY A 134 -10.70 0.33 -9.74
CA GLY A 134 -10.48 1.70 -9.29
C GLY A 134 -11.71 2.44 -8.72
N ASP A 135 -12.93 2.08 -9.10
CA ASP A 135 -14.17 2.77 -8.67
C ASP A 135 -14.91 2.06 -7.53
N TYR A 136 -14.34 1.00 -6.95
CA TYR A 136 -15.07 0.21 -5.97
C TYR A 136 -15.01 0.84 -4.55
N PRO A 137 -16.16 1.23 -3.96
CA PRO A 137 -16.23 2.00 -2.71
C PRO A 137 -15.59 1.29 -1.51
N TYR A 138 -15.54 -0.05 -1.50
CA TYR A 138 -14.96 -0.84 -0.41
C TYR A 138 -13.44 -0.72 -0.27
N SER A 139 -12.75 -0.16 -1.26
CA SER A 139 -11.31 0.04 -1.20
C SER A 139 -10.91 1.48 -0.83
N GLN A 140 -11.72 2.47 -1.20
CA GLN A 140 -11.35 3.88 -1.06
C GLN A 140 -11.55 4.36 0.38
N MET A 141 -10.63 5.20 0.86
CA MET A 141 -10.72 5.83 2.18
C MET A 141 -10.74 7.35 2.07
N THR A 142 -9.90 7.92 1.19
CA THR A 142 -9.87 9.36 0.93
C THR A 142 -9.67 9.62 -0.55
N ASN A 143 -10.48 10.52 -1.09
CA ASN A 143 -10.37 11.08 -2.42
C ASN A 143 -10.34 12.60 -2.34
N ILE A 144 -9.61 13.23 -3.26
CA ILE A 144 -9.79 14.65 -3.56
C ILE A 144 -10.87 14.74 -4.65
N GLY A 145 -12.02 15.33 -4.28
CA GLY A 145 -13.14 15.57 -5.19
C GLY A 145 -12.99 16.91 -5.92
N ALA A 146 -13.42 16.95 -7.18
CA ALA A 146 -13.47 18.13 -8.04
C ALA A 146 -14.72 18.09 -8.92
N THR A 147 -15.02 19.18 -9.61
CA THR A 147 -16.08 19.24 -10.62
C THR A 147 -15.73 20.24 -11.71
N ASN A 148 -16.13 19.93 -12.95
CA ASN A 148 -15.96 20.83 -14.09
C ASN A 148 -17.07 21.90 -14.17
N GLN A 149 -18.07 21.88 -13.27
CA GLN A 149 -19.23 22.77 -13.31
C GLN A 149 -18.86 24.26 -13.27
N TYR A 150 -17.77 24.61 -12.58
CA TYR A 150 -17.39 26.01 -12.32
C TYR A 150 -16.20 26.47 -13.19
N GLY A 151 -15.96 25.81 -14.34
CA GLY A 151 -14.94 26.22 -15.32
C GLY A 151 -13.50 25.80 -14.99
N GLN A 152 -13.24 25.19 -13.83
CA GLN A 152 -11.98 24.51 -13.56
C GLN A 152 -12.03 23.10 -14.15
N ASN A 153 -11.22 22.85 -15.18
CA ASN A 153 -11.18 21.54 -15.82
C ASN A 153 -10.30 20.57 -15.01
N PHE A 154 -10.89 19.50 -14.50
CA PHE A 154 -10.14 18.31 -14.11
C PHE A 154 -9.55 17.66 -15.37
N GLN A 155 -8.23 17.46 -15.40
CA GLN A 155 -7.51 17.06 -16.62
C GLN A 155 -6.93 15.64 -16.59
N LEU A 156 -7.04 14.90 -15.49
CA LEU A 156 -6.33 13.62 -15.37
C LEU A 156 -6.84 12.55 -16.35
N ASP A 157 -8.14 12.58 -16.64
CA ASP A 157 -8.79 11.82 -17.71
C ASP A 157 -8.27 12.26 -19.09
N SER A 158 -8.25 13.57 -19.36
CA SER A 158 -7.80 14.15 -20.62
C SER A 158 -6.31 13.86 -20.90
N LEU A 159 -5.45 13.98 -19.89
CA LEU A 159 -4.02 13.64 -19.96
C LEU A 159 -3.81 12.16 -20.28
N THR A 160 -4.70 11.30 -19.76
CA THR A 160 -4.66 9.86 -20.02
C THR A 160 -5.12 9.54 -21.44
N ILE A 161 -6.28 10.06 -21.87
CA ILE A 161 -6.84 9.86 -23.22
C ILE A 161 -5.89 10.36 -24.29
N ASN A 162 -5.26 11.51 -24.08
CA ASN A 162 -4.29 12.09 -25.02
C ASN A 162 -2.90 11.43 -24.93
N LYS A 163 -2.71 10.43 -24.06
CA LYS A 163 -1.44 9.73 -23.80
C LYS A 163 -0.28 10.63 -23.37
N THR A 164 -0.55 11.84 -22.89
CA THR A 164 0.43 12.68 -22.19
C THR A 164 0.87 12.01 -20.87
N LEU A 165 -0.05 11.28 -20.25
CA LEU A 165 0.20 10.42 -19.10
C LEU A 165 -0.19 8.97 -19.44
N THR A 166 0.80 8.09 -19.61
CA THR A 166 0.60 6.69 -20.03
C THR A 166 1.46 5.72 -19.20
N PRO A 167 1.02 4.45 -19.02
CA PRO A 167 1.85 3.41 -18.44
C PRO A 167 3.17 3.23 -19.18
N THR A 168 4.24 3.03 -18.42
CA THR A 168 5.54 2.69 -19.01
C THR A 168 5.61 1.18 -19.27
N PRO A 169 6.36 0.71 -20.28
CA PRO A 169 6.54 -0.73 -20.51
C PRO A 169 7.07 -1.49 -19.29
N ILE A 170 7.88 -0.84 -18.44
CA ILE A 170 8.38 -1.46 -17.20
C ILE A 170 7.29 -1.63 -16.15
N ALA A 171 6.35 -0.69 -16.04
CA ALA A 171 5.20 -0.84 -15.16
C ALA A 171 4.34 -2.03 -15.61
N LEU A 172 4.11 -2.17 -16.92
CA LEU A 172 3.35 -3.28 -17.49
C LEU A 172 4.02 -4.64 -17.21
N ARG A 173 5.33 -4.72 -17.47
CA ARG A 173 6.14 -5.92 -17.18
C ARG A 173 6.18 -6.28 -15.70
N ASN A 174 5.94 -5.32 -14.80
CA ASN A 174 5.88 -5.61 -13.38
C ASN A 174 4.77 -6.62 -13.06
N TRP A 175 3.58 -6.48 -13.66
CA TRP A 175 2.51 -7.47 -13.53
C TRP A 175 2.78 -8.75 -14.32
N ASP A 176 3.26 -8.63 -15.57
CA ASP A 176 3.52 -9.79 -16.42
C ASP A 176 4.57 -10.76 -15.86
N SER A 177 5.49 -10.25 -15.02
CA SER A 177 6.55 -11.06 -14.38
C SER A 177 6.15 -11.69 -13.03
N GLN A 178 4.94 -11.44 -12.54
CA GLN A 178 4.46 -12.10 -11.33
C GLN A 178 4.12 -13.56 -11.63
N VAL A 179 4.19 -14.40 -10.60
CA VAL A 179 3.79 -15.82 -10.68
C VAL A 179 2.42 -15.96 -10.02
N TYR A 180 1.42 -16.31 -10.84
CA TYR A 180 0.12 -16.79 -10.40
C TYR A 180 0.21 -18.28 -10.04
N SER A 181 -0.47 -18.68 -8.96
CA SER A 181 -0.48 -20.07 -8.50
C SER A 181 -1.91 -20.60 -8.28
N ASP A 182 -2.18 -21.80 -8.80
CA ASP A 182 -3.36 -22.60 -8.47
C ASP A 182 -2.90 -23.92 -7.83
N ILE A 183 -3.06 -24.01 -6.52
CA ILE A 183 -2.51 -25.05 -5.66
C ILE A 183 -3.66 -25.61 -4.83
N THR A 184 -3.93 -26.88 -5.04
CA THR A 184 -4.90 -27.67 -4.29
C THR A 184 -4.20 -28.92 -3.74
N THR A 185 -4.95 -29.80 -3.09
CA THR A 185 -4.44 -31.13 -2.74
C THR A 185 -4.25 -32.03 -3.96
N ALA A 186 -4.90 -31.74 -5.09
CA ALA A 186 -4.88 -32.54 -6.30
C ALA A 186 -3.81 -32.10 -7.31
N HIS A 187 -3.47 -30.81 -7.35
CA HIS A 187 -2.54 -30.26 -8.33
C HIS A 187 -1.78 -29.03 -7.83
N THR A 188 -0.71 -28.69 -8.54
CA THR A 188 0.07 -27.46 -8.37
C THR A 188 0.39 -26.90 -9.74
N LEU A 189 -0.21 -25.77 -10.08
CA LEU A 189 -0.07 -25.12 -11.38
C LEU A 189 0.44 -23.68 -11.20
N TYR A 190 1.30 -23.27 -12.11
CA TYR A 190 1.87 -21.93 -12.15
C TYR A 190 1.72 -21.31 -13.54
N ARG A 191 1.50 -20.01 -13.58
CA ARG A 191 1.47 -19.20 -14.81
C ARG A 191 1.99 -17.80 -14.51
N ASN A 192 2.59 -17.16 -15.51
CA ASN A 192 3.00 -15.76 -15.38
C ASN A 192 1.80 -14.80 -15.54
N GLY A 193 1.82 -13.71 -14.78
CA GLY A 193 0.84 -12.63 -14.86
C GLY A 193 0.18 -12.32 -13.51
N ASP A 194 -0.50 -11.18 -13.48
CA ASP A 194 -1.20 -10.66 -12.30
C ASP A 194 -2.49 -9.97 -12.71
N PHE A 195 -3.61 -10.35 -12.09
CA PHE A 195 -4.92 -9.83 -12.43
C PHE A 195 -5.08 -8.32 -12.15
N ARG A 196 -4.22 -7.71 -11.32
CA ARG A 196 -4.25 -6.26 -11.04
C ARG A 196 -3.93 -5.41 -12.26
N LYS A 197 -3.23 -5.97 -13.26
CA LYS A 197 -3.03 -5.33 -14.57
C LYS A 197 -4.37 -4.93 -15.18
N TYR A 198 -5.35 -5.84 -15.14
CA TYR A 198 -6.70 -5.63 -15.65
C TYR A 198 -7.55 -4.70 -14.78
N GLY A 199 -7.03 -4.18 -13.66
CA GLY A 199 -7.65 -3.07 -12.94
C GLY A 199 -6.99 -1.71 -13.23
N SER A 200 -5.81 -1.76 -13.83
CA SER A 200 -4.87 -0.63 -13.82
C SER A 200 -4.66 -0.04 -15.20
N VAL A 201 -4.77 -0.84 -16.26
CA VAL A 201 -4.50 -0.41 -17.64
C VAL A 201 -5.54 -0.91 -18.63
N SER A 202 -5.90 -0.09 -19.61
CA SER A 202 -6.89 -0.44 -20.66
C SER A 202 -6.29 -0.22 -22.04
N TYR A 203 -6.64 -1.04 -23.03
CA TYR A 203 -6.29 -0.77 -24.43
C TYR A 203 -7.34 0.14 -25.12
N ASP A 204 -8.49 0.38 -24.48
CA ASP A 204 -9.56 1.22 -24.99
C ASP A 204 -9.63 2.53 -24.18
N PRO A 205 -9.60 3.71 -24.82
CA PRO A 205 -9.73 4.98 -24.11
C PRO A 205 -11.13 5.24 -23.54
N LYS A 206 -12.15 4.45 -23.93
CA LYS A 206 -13.55 4.65 -23.53
C LYS A 206 -13.96 3.87 -22.29
N GLY A 207 -13.09 3.02 -21.73
CA GLY A 207 -13.44 2.24 -20.55
C GLY A 207 -12.47 1.12 -20.21
N ALA A 208 -12.93 0.19 -19.39
CA ALA A 208 -12.18 -0.97 -18.92
C ALA A 208 -12.16 -2.08 -19.98
N SER A 209 -11.09 -2.16 -20.76
CA SER A 209 -10.90 -3.18 -21.80
C SER A 209 -9.55 -3.88 -21.64
N PHE A 210 -9.57 -5.21 -21.65
CA PHE A 210 -8.43 -6.04 -21.28
C PHE A 210 -8.23 -7.19 -22.26
N ASP A 211 -7.00 -7.38 -22.70
CA ASP A 211 -6.62 -8.49 -23.57
C ASP A 211 -5.79 -9.50 -22.74
N PRO A 212 -6.40 -10.62 -22.30
CA PRO A 212 -5.69 -11.64 -21.51
C PRO A 212 -4.60 -12.34 -22.32
N SER A 213 -4.61 -12.20 -23.65
CA SER A 213 -3.61 -12.76 -24.55
C SER A 213 -2.42 -11.82 -24.81
N ASP A 214 -2.46 -10.56 -24.34
CA ASP A 214 -1.32 -9.64 -24.43
C ASP A 214 -0.31 -9.90 -23.29
N THR A 215 0.27 -11.08 -23.39
CA THR A 215 1.40 -11.49 -22.55
C THR A 215 2.64 -10.73 -23.01
N ALA A 216 3.32 -10.05 -22.08
CA ALA A 216 4.46 -9.14 -22.29
C ALA A 216 4.12 -7.69 -22.71
N SER A 217 2.83 -7.36 -22.84
CA SER A 217 2.36 -5.98 -23.07
C SER A 217 2.95 -5.32 -24.32
N VAL A 218 2.94 -6.07 -25.42
CA VAL A 218 3.53 -5.67 -26.70
C VAL A 218 2.48 -5.43 -27.78
N LYS A 219 1.27 -5.94 -27.61
CA LYS A 219 0.21 -5.81 -28.62
C LYS A 219 -0.45 -4.44 -28.59
N HIS A 220 -0.60 -3.86 -27.39
CA HIS A 220 -1.37 -2.64 -27.20
C HIS A 220 -0.56 -1.48 -26.61
N SER A 221 -0.90 -0.27 -27.03
CA SER A 221 -0.49 0.96 -26.34
C SER A 221 -1.54 1.34 -25.31
N TYR A 222 -1.28 1.00 -24.05
CA TYR A 222 -2.23 1.11 -22.94
C TYR A 222 -2.47 2.55 -22.42
N TYR A 223 -3.68 2.75 -21.88
CA TYR A 223 -4.12 3.88 -21.07
C TYR A 223 -4.12 3.51 -19.59
N ILE A 224 -4.15 4.50 -18.70
CA ILE A 224 -4.34 4.28 -17.24
C ILE A 224 -5.84 4.10 -16.96
N ALA A 225 -6.28 2.85 -16.83
CA ALA A 225 -7.70 2.53 -16.68
C ALA A 225 -8.32 3.16 -15.43
N LYS A 226 -7.58 3.23 -14.32
CA LYS A 226 -8.08 3.79 -13.05
C LYS A 226 -8.67 5.19 -13.22
N TYR A 227 -8.03 6.04 -14.01
CA TYR A 227 -8.50 7.40 -14.24
C TYR A 227 -9.68 7.46 -15.20
N LEU A 228 -9.71 6.59 -16.21
CA LEU A 228 -10.84 6.48 -17.13
C LEU A 228 -12.11 5.95 -16.46
N ILE A 229 -11.96 4.98 -15.54
CA ILE A 229 -13.08 4.36 -14.84
C ILE A 229 -13.58 5.27 -13.72
N LEU A 230 -12.67 5.85 -12.92
CA LEU A 230 -13.03 6.75 -11.82
C LEU A 230 -13.61 8.09 -12.32
N ASN A 231 -13.20 8.52 -13.51
CA ASN A 231 -13.59 9.78 -14.12
C ASN A 231 -14.03 9.57 -15.57
N PRO A 232 -15.16 8.90 -15.83
CA PRO A 232 -15.60 8.64 -17.19
C PRO A 232 -15.76 9.96 -17.96
N PHE A 233 -15.39 9.92 -19.24
CA PHE A 233 -15.58 11.06 -20.11
C PHE A 233 -17.07 11.21 -20.41
N THR A 234 -17.67 12.27 -19.89
CA THR A 234 -19.07 12.62 -20.13
C THR A 234 -19.13 14.08 -20.54
N ASP A 235 -19.96 14.41 -21.55
CA ASP A 235 -20.21 15.80 -21.96
C ASP A 235 -20.95 16.63 -20.89
N THR A 236 -21.30 16.01 -19.77
CA THR A 236 -21.97 16.63 -18.63
C THR A 236 -20.98 17.34 -17.71
N TYR A 237 -21.02 18.68 -17.70
CA TYR A 237 -20.23 19.53 -16.80
C TYR A 237 -20.56 19.33 -15.30
N LYS A 238 -21.74 18.78 -14.98
CA LYS A 238 -22.19 18.48 -13.61
C LYS A 238 -21.87 17.03 -13.20
N THR A 239 -20.61 16.63 -13.38
CA THR A 239 -20.12 15.34 -12.90
C THR A 239 -19.06 15.54 -11.83
N ASP A 240 -19.04 14.61 -10.88
CA ASP A 240 -17.98 14.55 -9.90
C ASP A 240 -16.73 13.93 -10.52
N LYS A 241 -15.59 14.52 -10.19
CA LYS A 241 -14.26 14.06 -10.58
C LYS A 241 -13.48 13.77 -9.31
N ARG A 242 -12.63 12.75 -9.33
CA ARG A 242 -12.00 12.19 -8.14
C ARG A 242 -10.55 11.81 -8.42
N MET A 243 -9.72 12.02 -7.41
CA MET A 243 -8.38 11.45 -7.32
C MET A 243 -8.24 10.70 -6.00
N THR A 244 -7.99 9.40 -6.06
CA THR A 244 -7.77 8.57 -4.87
C THR A 244 -6.43 8.90 -4.22
N VAL A 245 -6.46 9.11 -2.91
CA VAL A 245 -5.27 9.38 -2.09
C VAL A 245 -4.98 8.22 -1.15
N TYR A 246 -5.97 7.81 -0.37
CA TYR A 246 -5.84 6.68 0.56
C TYR A 246 -6.85 5.60 0.25
N ARG A 247 -6.39 4.35 0.33
CA ARG A 247 -7.20 3.15 0.21
C ARG A 247 -6.74 2.06 1.17
N THR A 248 -7.62 1.10 1.42
CA THR A 248 -7.45 0.03 2.39
C THR A 248 -6.18 -0.81 2.13
N THR A 249 -5.85 -1.12 0.88
CA THR A 249 -4.63 -1.87 0.56
C THR A 249 -3.35 -1.07 0.83
N LEU A 250 -3.36 0.25 0.60
CA LEU A 250 -2.22 1.09 0.93
C LEU A 250 -2.01 1.11 2.46
N LEU A 251 -3.10 1.19 3.24
CA LEU A 251 -3.05 1.10 4.71
C LEU A 251 -2.36 -0.18 5.17
N TYR A 252 -2.79 -1.35 4.66
CA TYR A 252 -2.18 -2.64 5.02
C TYR A 252 -0.72 -2.75 4.58
N LEU A 253 -0.33 -2.20 3.43
CA LEU A 253 1.07 -2.23 2.98
C LEU A 253 1.97 -1.31 3.80
N ARG A 254 1.48 -0.13 4.22
CA ARG A 254 2.22 0.75 5.14
C ARG A 254 2.32 0.16 6.55
N TYR A 255 1.28 -0.54 6.99
CA TYR A 255 1.31 -1.35 8.20
C TYR A 255 2.34 -2.49 8.12
N ALA A 256 2.37 -3.25 7.02
CA ALA A 256 3.39 -4.29 6.79
C ALA A 256 4.80 -3.70 6.78
N GLU A 257 4.98 -2.52 6.18
CA GLU A 257 6.26 -1.80 6.19
C GLU A 257 6.72 -1.47 7.62
N ALA A 258 5.80 -0.96 8.45
CA ALA A 258 6.07 -0.68 9.87
C ALA A 258 6.45 -1.96 10.64
N LEU A 259 5.68 -3.05 10.49
CA LEU A 259 5.99 -4.34 11.11
C LEU A 259 7.37 -4.88 10.71
N ASN A 260 7.69 -4.82 9.42
CA ASN A 260 8.97 -5.31 8.91
C ASN A 260 10.14 -4.56 9.56
N ARG A 261 9.99 -3.25 9.75
CA ARG A 261 11.00 -2.40 10.41
C ARG A 261 11.05 -2.54 11.93
N LEU A 262 10.10 -3.25 12.53
CA LEU A 262 10.17 -3.74 13.92
C LEU A 262 10.83 -5.11 14.04
N ASN A 263 11.59 -5.55 13.02
CA ASN A 263 12.20 -6.88 12.93
C ASN A 263 11.15 -8.01 12.97
N LYS A 264 9.99 -7.78 12.34
CA LYS A 264 8.92 -8.78 12.20
C LYS A 264 8.64 -9.12 10.71
N PRO A 265 9.65 -9.59 9.95
CA PRO A 265 9.52 -9.84 8.53
C PRO A 265 8.44 -10.89 8.20
N ASN A 266 8.25 -11.91 9.03
CA ASN A 266 7.24 -12.94 8.78
C ASN A 266 5.82 -12.40 9.00
N ALA A 267 5.59 -11.61 10.05
CA ALA A 267 4.31 -10.93 10.27
C ALA A 267 3.98 -9.94 9.14
N ALA A 268 4.98 -9.15 8.70
CA ALA A 268 4.83 -8.27 7.56
C ALA A 268 4.53 -9.04 6.26
N PHE A 269 5.22 -10.16 6.04
CA PHE A 269 4.96 -11.02 4.88
C PHE A 269 3.59 -11.69 4.94
N ALA A 270 3.10 -12.02 6.15
CA ALA A 270 1.77 -12.57 6.35
C ALA A 270 0.67 -11.60 5.92
N VAL A 271 0.84 -10.28 6.12
CA VAL A 271 -0.09 -9.26 5.59
C VAL A 271 -0.26 -9.39 4.07
N MET A 272 0.82 -9.66 3.34
CA MET A 272 0.76 -9.81 1.88
C MET A 272 0.28 -11.20 1.45
N LYS A 273 0.72 -12.26 2.12
CA LYS A 273 0.55 -13.66 1.66
C LYS A 273 -0.66 -14.38 2.25
N TYR A 274 -0.83 -14.32 3.58
CA TYR A 274 -1.78 -15.17 4.30
C TYR A 274 -3.03 -14.40 4.73
N GLY A 275 -2.88 -13.13 5.10
CA GLY A 275 -3.85 -12.33 5.83
C GLY A 275 -3.65 -12.52 7.34
N LEU A 276 -3.85 -11.45 8.12
CA LEU A 276 -3.77 -11.53 9.58
C LEU A 276 -5.16 -11.79 10.16
N ASN A 277 -5.27 -12.90 10.88
CA ASN A 277 -6.43 -13.34 11.63
C ASN A 277 -5.95 -14.24 12.78
N SER A 278 -6.86 -14.67 13.65
CA SER A 278 -6.51 -15.52 14.80
C SER A 278 -5.68 -16.75 14.39
N SER A 279 -6.14 -17.52 13.41
CA SER A 279 -5.48 -18.75 12.97
C SER A 279 -4.07 -18.52 12.44
N ASN A 280 -3.87 -17.51 11.59
CA ASN A 280 -2.56 -17.22 10.99
C ASN A 280 -1.58 -16.60 12.00
N LEU A 281 -2.07 -15.79 12.96
CA LEU A 281 -1.24 -15.22 14.03
C LEU A 281 -0.62 -16.28 14.95
N PHE A 282 -1.35 -17.37 15.19
CA PHE A 282 -0.89 -18.46 16.05
C PHE A 282 -0.20 -19.61 15.29
N ASN A 283 -0.09 -19.52 13.96
CA ASN A 283 0.63 -20.50 13.15
C ASN A 283 2.14 -20.23 13.14
N ARG A 284 2.92 -21.08 13.81
CA ARG A 284 4.38 -20.90 13.97
C ARG A 284 5.21 -21.19 12.73
N THR A 285 4.62 -21.81 11.70
CA THR A 285 5.27 -21.92 10.39
C THR A 285 5.10 -20.65 9.55
N MET A 286 4.14 -19.78 9.91
CA MET A 286 3.88 -18.51 9.26
C MET A 286 4.45 -17.32 10.03
N ILE A 287 4.29 -17.28 11.36
CA ILE A 287 4.78 -16.22 12.25
C ILE A 287 5.52 -16.88 13.43
N PRO A 288 6.86 -16.83 13.46
CA PRO A 288 7.66 -17.48 14.48
C PRO A 288 7.51 -16.80 15.84
N ARG A 289 7.78 -17.56 16.91
CA ARG A 289 7.70 -17.08 18.30
C ARG A 289 8.56 -15.85 18.56
N SER A 290 9.69 -15.71 17.86
CA SER A 290 10.62 -14.58 17.95
C SER A 290 10.01 -13.25 17.52
N GLU A 291 8.89 -13.25 16.78
CA GLU A 291 8.18 -12.04 16.37
C GLU A 291 7.01 -11.68 17.30
N LEU A 292 6.79 -12.45 18.37
CA LEU A 292 5.78 -12.19 19.39
C LEU A 292 6.42 -11.70 20.69
N ASN A 293 5.60 -11.12 21.58
CA ASN A 293 6.06 -10.74 22.90
C ASN A 293 6.09 -11.97 23.82
N ILE A 294 7.08 -12.02 24.70
CA ILE A 294 7.15 -13.02 25.77
C ILE A 294 6.04 -12.69 26.77
N GLY A 295 5.19 -13.67 27.05
CA GLY A 295 4.13 -13.61 28.06
C GLY A 295 4.56 -14.29 29.36
N ASN A 296 3.57 -14.76 30.12
CA ASN A 296 3.80 -15.47 31.38
C ASN A 296 4.42 -16.85 31.14
N ILE A 297 5.21 -17.31 32.11
CA ILE A 297 5.69 -18.69 32.17
C ILE A 297 4.60 -19.53 32.83
N LYS A 298 3.95 -20.41 32.05
CA LYS A 298 3.01 -21.39 32.58
C LYS A 298 3.80 -22.53 33.21
N THR A 299 3.61 -22.74 34.50
CA THR A 299 4.25 -23.85 35.23
C THR A 299 3.25 -24.99 35.36
N THR A 300 3.60 -26.17 34.87
CA THR A 300 2.81 -27.39 35.00
C THR A 300 3.57 -28.37 35.89
N VAL A 301 2.95 -28.78 36.99
CA VAL A 301 3.51 -29.73 37.94
C VAL A 301 2.87 -31.09 37.71
N PHE A 302 3.68 -32.06 37.29
CA PHE A 302 3.31 -33.46 37.14
C PHE A 302 3.66 -34.18 38.43
N LYS A 303 2.64 -34.53 39.21
CA LYS A 303 2.84 -35.18 40.50
C LYS A 303 3.39 -36.58 40.35
N SER A 304 4.44 -36.91 41.11
CA SER A 304 5.02 -38.24 41.13
C SER A 304 4.45 -39.09 42.27
N SER A 305 4.22 -40.37 41.99
CA SER A 305 3.85 -41.36 43.01
C SER A 305 5.05 -41.89 43.81
N THR A 306 6.29 -41.57 43.41
CA THR A 306 7.53 -42.11 44.01
C THR A 306 8.46 -41.06 44.60
N GLY A 307 8.01 -39.79 44.71
CA GLY A 307 8.63 -38.82 45.64
C GLY A 307 9.35 -37.62 45.02
N GLN A 308 9.19 -37.33 43.72
CA GLN A 308 9.64 -36.05 43.16
C GLN A 308 8.81 -35.61 41.95
N ASP A 309 8.09 -34.49 42.08
CA ASP A 309 7.25 -33.94 41.02
C ASP A 309 8.10 -33.43 39.85
N SER A 310 7.63 -33.64 38.62
CA SER A 310 8.25 -33.05 37.43
C SER A 310 7.62 -31.70 37.12
N ILE A 311 8.42 -30.67 36.94
CA ILE A 311 7.96 -29.31 36.64
C ILE A 311 8.30 -28.97 35.19
N VAL A 312 7.30 -28.59 34.40
CA VAL A 312 7.47 -28.08 33.04
C VAL A 312 7.11 -26.60 33.00
N HIS A 313 8.04 -25.78 32.51
CA HIS A 313 7.84 -24.36 32.27
C HIS A 313 7.58 -24.13 30.77
N ASP A 314 6.37 -23.71 30.42
CA ASP A 314 6.03 -23.31 29.04
C ASP A 314 5.90 -21.78 28.96
N THR A 315 6.65 -21.17 28.06
CA THR A 315 6.57 -19.73 27.85
C THR A 315 5.37 -19.42 26.98
N THR A 316 4.40 -18.67 27.51
CA THR A 316 3.30 -18.17 26.69
C THR A 316 3.79 -17.02 25.82
N PHE A 317 3.22 -16.88 24.62
CA PHE A 317 3.56 -15.79 23.69
C PHE A 317 2.32 -14.96 23.45
N VAL A 318 2.47 -13.64 23.57
CA VAL A 318 1.39 -12.67 23.44
C VAL A 318 1.60 -11.85 22.17
N VAL A 319 0.50 -11.61 21.47
CA VAL A 319 0.51 -10.76 20.28
C VAL A 319 0.65 -9.30 20.73
N PRO A 320 1.63 -8.53 20.23
CA PRO A 320 1.73 -7.08 20.48
C PRO A 320 0.41 -6.35 20.16
N PRO A 321 0.08 -5.25 20.87
CA PRO A 321 -1.17 -4.52 20.66
C PRO A 321 -1.43 -4.14 19.19
N TYR A 322 -0.39 -3.66 18.51
CA TYR A 322 -0.43 -3.29 17.09
C TYR A 322 -0.59 -4.47 16.12
N MET A 323 -0.66 -5.73 16.58
CA MET A 323 -0.81 -6.92 15.74
C MET A 323 -2.03 -7.78 16.12
N ASN A 324 -2.92 -7.28 16.99
CA ASN A 324 -4.00 -8.10 17.55
C ASN A 324 -5.19 -8.32 16.59
N PHE A 325 -5.06 -9.23 15.63
CA PHE A 325 -6.14 -9.66 14.72
C PHE A 325 -6.91 -10.89 15.22
N VAL A 326 -7.02 -11.08 16.54
CA VAL A 326 -7.67 -12.27 17.14
C VAL A 326 -9.20 -12.22 17.06
N SER A 327 -9.79 -11.03 16.95
CA SER A 327 -11.24 -10.84 16.83
C SER A 327 -11.79 -11.49 15.55
N SER A 328 -12.94 -12.16 15.65
CA SER A 328 -13.62 -12.85 14.53
C SER A 328 -13.99 -11.94 13.35
N LYS A 329 -14.06 -10.62 13.56
CA LYS A 329 -14.24 -9.65 12.46
C LYS A 329 -13.13 -9.73 11.41
N PHE A 330 -11.99 -10.33 11.74
CA PHE A 330 -10.86 -10.53 10.84
C PHE A 330 -10.78 -11.94 10.25
N ASP A 331 -11.75 -12.84 10.50
CA ASP A 331 -11.68 -14.23 10.01
C ASP A 331 -11.62 -14.31 8.47
N ALA A 332 -12.27 -13.37 7.79
CA ALA A 332 -12.25 -13.25 6.34
C ALA A 332 -11.03 -12.46 5.79
N ASN A 333 -10.12 -12.00 6.65
CA ASN A 333 -8.96 -11.20 6.24
C ASN A 333 -7.91 -12.09 5.57
N VAL A 334 -7.74 -11.92 4.25
CA VAL A 334 -6.79 -12.66 3.41
C VAL A 334 -5.57 -11.80 3.05
N GLY A 335 -4.52 -12.43 2.54
CA GLY A 335 -3.34 -11.71 2.07
C GLY A 335 -3.67 -10.83 0.86
N ILE A 336 -3.12 -9.62 0.81
CA ILE A 336 -3.32 -8.68 -0.31
C ILE A 336 -3.09 -9.36 -1.67
N ARG A 337 -1.99 -10.11 -1.76
CA ARG A 337 -1.53 -10.77 -2.98
C ARG A 337 -2.43 -11.91 -3.40
N ALA A 338 -3.04 -12.60 -2.43
CA ALA A 338 -3.93 -13.74 -2.68
C ALA A 338 -5.21 -13.37 -3.41
N ARG A 339 -5.58 -12.08 -3.44
CA ARG A 339 -6.76 -11.65 -4.20
C ARG A 339 -6.50 -11.78 -5.71
N SER A 340 -5.27 -11.53 -6.19
CA SER A 340 -4.98 -11.39 -7.64
C SER A 340 -3.99 -12.41 -8.20
N LEU A 341 -3.40 -13.24 -7.34
CA LEU A 341 -2.44 -14.27 -7.73
C LEU A 341 -2.88 -15.67 -7.28
N GLY A 342 -4.19 -15.86 -7.20
CA GLY A 342 -4.83 -17.14 -6.90
C GLY A 342 -4.52 -17.62 -5.49
N THR A 343 -4.09 -18.86 -5.39
CA THR A 343 -3.89 -19.55 -4.11
C THR A 343 -2.49 -19.37 -3.53
N VAL A 344 -1.85 -18.22 -3.75
CA VAL A 344 -0.45 -17.92 -3.34
C VAL A 344 -0.17 -18.17 -1.86
N LYS A 345 -1.20 -18.16 -1.00
CA LYS A 345 -1.10 -18.57 0.40
C LYS A 345 -0.55 -19.99 0.58
N PHE A 346 -0.74 -20.88 -0.39
CA PHE A 346 -0.23 -22.26 -0.38
C PHE A 346 1.10 -22.42 -1.13
N ASP A 347 1.61 -21.37 -1.77
CA ASP A 347 2.87 -21.45 -2.52
C ASP A 347 4.06 -21.65 -1.58
N LYS A 348 4.86 -22.68 -1.88
CA LYS A 348 6.07 -23.04 -1.15
C LYS A 348 7.34 -22.84 -1.98
N VAL A 349 7.23 -22.31 -3.20
CA VAL A 349 8.33 -22.23 -4.16
C VAL A 349 8.67 -20.78 -4.50
N TYR A 350 7.72 -20.01 -5.06
CA TYR A 350 8.03 -18.70 -5.66
C TYR A 350 7.81 -17.52 -4.72
N TYR A 351 6.81 -17.60 -3.85
CA TYR A 351 6.44 -16.54 -2.91
C TYR A 351 6.65 -16.95 -1.46
N ILE A 352 7.91 -17.18 -1.09
CA ILE A 352 8.34 -17.49 0.28
C ILE A 352 9.46 -16.53 0.73
N ILE A 353 9.66 -16.42 2.05
CA ILE A 353 10.90 -15.88 2.58
C ILE A 353 11.92 -17.03 2.54
N PRO A 354 13.02 -16.91 1.77
CA PRO A 354 14.06 -17.94 1.76
C PRO A 354 14.81 -17.95 3.10
N LYS A 355 15.59 -19.00 3.34
CA LYS A 355 16.53 -18.99 4.47
C LYS A 355 17.60 -17.94 4.21
N LEU A 356 17.58 -16.88 5.01
CA LEU A 356 18.53 -15.76 4.90
C LEU A 356 19.52 -15.77 6.08
N PRO A 357 20.76 -15.26 5.89
CA PRO A 357 21.81 -15.36 6.91
C PRO A 357 21.50 -14.60 8.21
N SER A 358 20.78 -13.49 8.12
CA SER A 358 20.48 -12.65 9.27
C SER A 358 19.03 -12.13 9.29
N MET A 359 18.61 -11.59 10.44
CA MET A 359 17.36 -10.86 10.56
C MET A 359 17.35 -9.64 9.63
N GLN A 360 18.47 -8.92 9.51
CA GLN A 360 18.56 -7.74 8.65
C GLN A 360 18.37 -8.10 7.17
N ASP A 361 18.90 -9.23 6.71
CA ASP A 361 18.70 -9.72 5.34
C ASP A 361 17.22 -10.05 5.10
N SER A 362 16.55 -10.65 6.10
CA SER A 362 15.12 -10.95 6.05
C SER A 362 14.28 -9.68 5.98
N VAL A 363 14.63 -8.66 6.76
CA VAL A 363 14.00 -7.33 6.72
C VAL A 363 14.17 -6.67 5.35
N LEU A 364 15.38 -6.68 4.78
CA LEU A 364 15.62 -6.10 3.45
C LEU A 364 14.86 -6.85 2.35
N PHE A 365 14.86 -8.20 2.41
CA PHE A 365 14.10 -9.02 1.47
C PHE A 365 12.60 -8.73 1.52
N VAL A 366 12.01 -8.70 2.72
CA VAL A 366 10.58 -8.42 2.86
C VAL A 366 10.25 -6.97 2.52
N GLU A 367 11.14 -6.02 2.78
CA GLU A 367 10.96 -4.61 2.37
C GLU A 367 10.92 -4.49 0.83
N ASP A 368 11.77 -5.23 0.11
CA ASP A 368 11.71 -5.30 -1.36
C ASP A 368 10.39 -5.92 -1.84
N LYS A 369 9.87 -6.94 -1.14
CA LYS A 369 8.56 -7.54 -1.46
C LYS A 369 7.40 -6.59 -1.20
N ILE A 370 7.41 -5.85 -0.08
CA ILE A 370 6.42 -4.81 0.20
C ILE A 370 6.47 -3.71 -0.86
N GLN A 371 7.67 -3.32 -1.28
CA GLN A 371 7.85 -2.30 -2.32
C GLN A 371 7.35 -2.76 -3.69
N GLN A 372 7.55 -4.04 -4.03
CA GLN A 372 6.99 -4.65 -5.24
C GLN A 372 5.46 -4.68 -5.16
N GLU A 373 4.91 -5.07 -4.02
CA GLU A 373 3.46 -5.15 -3.81
C GLU A 373 2.81 -3.76 -3.86
N LEU A 374 3.42 -2.72 -3.27
CA LEU A 374 3.03 -1.31 -3.43
C LEU A 374 3.01 -0.91 -4.91
N ALA A 375 4.03 -1.29 -5.69
CA ALA A 375 4.10 -0.99 -7.12
C ALA A 375 2.94 -1.59 -7.92
N LEU A 376 2.52 -2.82 -7.57
CA LEU A 376 1.49 -3.58 -8.26
C LEU A 376 0.09 -3.10 -7.86
N GLU A 377 -0.12 -2.87 -6.56
CA GLU A 377 -1.39 -2.42 -6.02
C GLU A 377 -1.64 -0.96 -6.38
N THR A 378 -0.72 -0.06 -6.01
CA THR A 378 -0.92 1.41 -6.06
C THR A 378 -0.45 2.00 -7.37
N ALA A 379 -0.37 1.18 -8.42
CA ALA A 379 0.07 1.63 -9.73
C ALA A 379 -0.74 2.84 -10.17
N PHE A 380 -0.02 3.87 -10.60
CA PHE A 380 -0.52 5.14 -11.08
C PHE A 380 -1.22 6.04 -10.05
N GLU A 381 -1.31 5.67 -8.76
CA GLU A 381 -1.99 6.46 -7.72
C GLU A 381 -1.10 7.53 -7.05
N GLY A 382 0.00 7.94 -7.68
CA GLY A 382 0.88 9.00 -7.15
C GLY A 382 1.82 8.60 -5.99
N ASN A 383 1.73 7.39 -5.45
CA ASN A 383 2.55 6.97 -4.29
C ASN A 383 4.00 6.55 -4.63
N ARG A 384 4.24 6.09 -5.87
CA ARG A 384 5.43 5.29 -6.23
C ARG A 384 6.76 5.97 -5.93
N PHE A 385 6.90 7.24 -6.26
CA PHE A 385 8.16 7.96 -6.07
C PHE A 385 8.45 8.20 -4.58
N GLN A 386 7.43 8.57 -3.82
CA GLN A 386 7.53 8.78 -2.38
C GLN A 386 7.81 7.47 -1.61
N ASP A 387 7.26 6.33 -2.05
CA ASP A 387 7.62 5.01 -1.51
C ASP A 387 9.10 4.69 -1.71
N LEU A 388 9.62 4.96 -2.91
CA LEU A 388 11.03 4.79 -3.25
C LEU A 388 11.92 5.70 -2.41
N MET A 389 11.53 6.97 -2.24
CA MET A 389 12.27 7.94 -1.43
C MET A 389 12.36 7.46 0.00
N ARG A 390 11.24 7.07 0.61
CA ARG A 390 11.19 6.61 2.00
C ARG A 390 12.12 5.43 2.25
N ILE A 391 12.07 4.41 1.37
CA ILE A 391 12.92 3.23 1.51
C ILE A 391 14.40 3.58 1.28
N ALA A 392 14.72 4.40 0.26
CA ALA A 392 16.09 4.81 -0.01
C ALA A 392 16.71 5.62 1.13
N ILE A 393 15.96 6.57 1.71
CA ILE A 393 16.40 7.36 2.88
C ILE A 393 16.66 6.43 4.06
N ARG A 394 15.72 5.52 4.34
CA ARG A 394 15.80 4.59 5.46
C ARG A 394 16.97 3.61 5.35
N ARG A 395 17.24 3.12 4.15
CA ARG A 395 18.41 2.26 3.88
C ARG A 395 19.73 3.04 3.86
N ASN A 396 19.64 4.37 3.85
CA ASN A 396 20.74 5.25 3.51
C ASN A 396 21.41 4.86 2.17
N ASP A 397 20.60 4.44 1.20
CA ASP A 397 21.04 3.97 -0.11
C ASP A 397 20.25 4.67 -1.22
N ASN A 398 20.83 5.75 -1.74
CA ASN A 398 20.25 6.51 -2.85
C ASN A 398 20.18 5.69 -4.14
N SER A 399 21.03 4.67 -4.29
CA SER A 399 21.07 3.83 -5.47
C SER A 399 19.79 3.02 -5.63
N TYR A 400 19.08 2.71 -4.53
CA TYR A 400 17.81 2.00 -4.55
C TYR A 400 16.76 2.73 -5.41
N LEU A 401 16.50 4.01 -5.12
CA LEU A 401 15.59 4.84 -5.91
C LEU A 401 16.15 5.07 -7.32
N ALA A 402 17.42 5.48 -7.42
CA ALA A 402 18.04 5.83 -8.69
C ALA A 402 17.99 4.68 -9.70
N ASN A 403 18.30 3.45 -9.28
CA ASN A 403 18.24 2.26 -10.13
C ASN A 403 16.82 1.96 -10.61
N ILE A 404 15.83 2.06 -9.73
CA ILE A 404 14.44 1.71 -10.07
C ILE A 404 13.86 2.74 -11.04
N VAL A 405 14.10 4.03 -10.82
CA VAL A 405 13.61 5.10 -11.70
C VAL A 405 14.33 5.09 -13.05
N ALA A 406 15.66 4.97 -13.04
CA ALA A 406 16.47 5.00 -14.27
C ALA A 406 16.12 3.87 -15.23
N LYS A 407 15.71 2.69 -14.73
CA LYS A 407 15.29 1.55 -15.56
C LYS A 407 14.25 1.94 -16.62
N LYS A 408 13.36 2.89 -16.34
CA LYS A 408 12.31 3.37 -17.29
C LYS A 408 12.91 3.93 -18.59
N TYR A 409 14.14 4.43 -18.53
CA TYR A 409 14.76 5.18 -19.61
C TYR A 409 15.74 4.30 -20.39
N THR A 410 15.77 4.48 -21.71
CA THR A 410 16.67 3.75 -22.62
C THR A 410 17.88 4.59 -22.99
N ALA A 411 17.68 5.78 -23.56
CA ALA A 411 18.75 6.62 -24.10
C ALA A 411 19.61 7.32 -23.03
N ASN A 412 19.01 7.81 -21.95
CA ASN A 412 19.68 8.62 -20.92
C ASN A 412 19.67 7.97 -19.53
N LYS A 413 19.60 6.64 -19.48
CA LYS A 413 19.52 5.85 -18.25
C LYS A 413 20.61 6.21 -17.23
N GLU A 414 21.88 6.17 -17.65
CA GLU A 414 23.01 6.41 -16.74
C GLU A 414 23.08 7.86 -16.25
N ALA A 415 22.73 8.82 -17.12
CA ALA A 415 22.63 10.23 -16.72
C ALA A 415 21.52 10.46 -15.66
N ILE A 416 20.36 9.81 -15.84
CA ILE A 416 19.27 9.89 -14.86
C ILE A 416 19.65 9.20 -13.55
N ARG A 417 20.27 8.02 -13.63
CA ARG A 417 20.79 7.32 -12.44
C ARG A 417 21.76 8.23 -11.68
N ALA A 418 22.77 8.79 -12.36
CA ALA A 418 23.75 9.70 -11.76
C ALA A 418 23.09 10.92 -11.11
N LYS A 419 22.12 11.55 -11.80
CA LYS A 419 21.36 12.69 -11.26
C LYS A 419 20.62 12.32 -9.97
N LEU A 420 19.98 11.15 -9.94
CA LEU A 420 19.20 10.67 -8.79
C LEU A 420 20.06 10.09 -7.67
N MET A 421 21.39 10.00 -7.82
CA MET A 421 22.26 9.68 -6.67
C MET A 421 22.33 10.82 -5.65
N ASN A 422 22.00 12.06 -6.04
CA ASN A 422 21.92 13.21 -5.15
C ASN A 422 20.46 13.46 -4.72
N ARG A 423 20.19 13.43 -3.41
CA ARG A 423 18.84 13.64 -2.83
C ARG A 423 18.25 15.01 -3.15
N ALA A 424 19.08 16.04 -3.34
CA ALA A 424 18.60 17.38 -3.73
C ALA A 424 17.84 17.35 -5.08
N ASN A 425 18.14 16.38 -5.94
CA ASN A 425 17.48 16.21 -7.25
C ASN A 425 16.19 15.38 -7.18
N TRP A 426 15.76 14.95 -6.00
CA TRP A 426 14.52 14.16 -5.84
C TRP A 426 13.27 15.05 -5.75
N TYR A 427 13.47 16.34 -5.49
CA TYR A 427 12.38 17.28 -5.27
C TYR A 427 12.09 18.08 -6.53
N VAL A 428 10.83 18.52 -6.66
CA VAL A 428 10.42 19.46 -7.68
C VAL A 428 11.12 20.80 -7.41
N PRO A 429 11.76 21.41 -8.42
CA PRO A 429 12.38 22.73 -8.25
C PRO A 429 11.33 23.74 -7.79
N LYS A 430 11.68 24.54 -6.77
CA LYS A 430 10.88 25.70 -6.38
C LYS A 430 10.99 26.73 -7.51
N GLN A 431 9.86 27.20 -8.04
CA GLN A 431 9.81 28.29 -9.01
C GLN A 431 9.94 29.64 -8.33
#